data_AF-A0A8J7EWE6-F1
#
_entry.id   AF-A0A8J7EWE6-F1
#
_cell.length_a   1.000
_cell.length_b   1.000
_cell.length_c   1.000
_cell.angle_alpha   90.00
_cell.angle_beta   90.00
_cell.angle_gamma   90.00
#
_symmetry.space_group_name_H-M   'P 1'
#
loop_
_entity.id
_entity.type
_entity.pdbx_description
1 polymer ?
#
loop_
_entity_poly.entity_id
_entity_poly.type
_entity_poly.pdbx_seq_one_letter_code
_entity_poly.pdbx_strand_id
1 'polypeptide(L)'
;MSGLLLHAMTGTGMQCTHLAPVAIVPDQKNVLVNAQPVATLKSKLTVAGCPFQIPPPAGPKLQPCVTVQWVMVSTRVFVNGQPVLLQPLPGKGTGSGICQSVEPIPQGAPIVKMMQTRVIGT
;
A
#
# COMPACT_ATOMS: atom_id res chain seq x y z
N MET A 1 14.86 -5.61 5.92
CA MET A 1 14.38 -6.84 5.25
C MET A 1 14.45 -6.57 3.75
N SER A 2 14.89 -7.51 2.92
CA SER A 2 14.98 -7.23 1.48
C SER A 2 13.63 -7.29 0.77
N GLY A 3 13.42 -6.44 -0.22
CA GLY A 3 12.20 -6.40 -1.02
C GLY A 3 12.29 -5.45 -2.20
N LEU A 4 11.31 -5.51 -3.10
CA LEU A 4 11.19 -4.59 -4.23
C LEU A 4 10.77 -3.21 -3.72
N LEU A 5 11.42 -2.15 -4.20
CA LEU A 5 11.07 -0.76 -3.86
C LEU A 5 9.68 -0.45 -4.39
N LEU A 6 8.72 -0.23 -3.48
CA LEU A 6 7.36 0.20 -3.81
C LEU A 6 7.43 1.59 -4.46
N HIS A 7 6.70 1.79 -5.54
CA HIS A 7 6.57 3.09 -6.20
C HIS A 7 5.12 3.55 -6.16
N ALA A 8 4.89 4.82 -6.48
CA ALA A 8 3.56 5.37 -6.70
C ALA A 8 2.83 4.47 -7.67
N MET A 9 1.58 4.14 -7.39
CA MET A 9 0.71 3.33 -8.23
C MET A 9 -0.69 3.91 -8.13
N THR A 10 -1.37 3.99 -9.26
CA THR A 10 -2.76 4.42 -9.32
C THR A 10 -3.62 3.29 -9.91
N GLY A 11 -4.88 3.21 -9.49
CA GLY A 11 -5.84 2.25 -10.02
C GLY A 11 -5.56 0.79 -9.61
N THR A 12 -5.39 -0.10 -10.58
CA THR A 12 -5.42 -1.57 -10.39
C THR A 12 -4.09 -2.17 -9.92
N GLY A 13 -3.05 -1.37 -9.68
CA GLY A 13 -1.73 -1.86 -9.24
C GLY A 13 -1.74 -2.47 -7.83
N MET A 14 -2.63 -1.99 -6.96
CA MET A 14 -2.84 -2.52 -5.62
C MET A 14 -4.32 -2.38 -5.25
N GLN A 15 -4.84 -3.31 -4.45
CA GLN A 15 -6.21 -3.28 -3.96
C GLN A 15 -6.30 -3.78 -2.52
N CYS A 16 -7.35 -3.45 -1.78
CA CYS A 16 -7.66 -4.18 -0.56
C CYS A 16 -8.21 -5.59 -0.89
N THR A 17 -8.32 -6.45 0.11
CA THR A 17 -8.99 -7.76 -0.01
C THR A 17 -10.46 -7.64 -0.46
N HIS A 18 -11.09 -6.49 -0.20
CA HIS A 18 -12.45 -6.16 -0.64
C HIS A 18 -12.50 -5.55 -2.06
N LEU A 19 -11.42 -5.72 -2.84
CA LEU A 19 -11.31 -5.36 -4.26
C LEU A 19 -11.31 -3.86 -4.59
N ALA A 20 -11.37 -2.99 -3.60
CA ALA A 20 -11.23 -1.56 -3.85
C ALA A 20 -9.77 -1.18 -4.16
N PRO A 21 -9.54 -0.33 -5.16
CA PRO A 21 -8.20 0.07 -5.56
C PRO A 21 -7.52 0.89 -4.46
N VAL A 22 -6.20 0.73 -4.35
CA VAL A 22 -5.35 1.55 -3.49
C VAL A 22 -4.47 2.44 -4.34
N ALA A 23 -4.52 3.74 -4.08
CA ALA A 23 -3.62 4.73 -4.66
C ALA A 23 -2.48 5.05 -3.68
N ILE A 24 -1.26 5.01 -4.19
CA ILE A 24 -0.05 5.42 -3.46
C ILE A 24 0.30 6.83 -3.89
N VAL A 25 0.07 7.80 -3.01
CA VAL A 25 0.42 9.20 -3.21
C VAL A 25 1.81 9.44 -2.61
N PRO A 26 2.85 9.58 -3.43
CA PRO A 26 4.22 9.73 -2.95
C PRO A 26 4.45 11.11 -2.32
N ASP A 27 5.31 11.19 -1.32
CA ASP A 27 5.75 12.43 -0.68
C ASP A 27 6.88 13.14 -1.45
N GLN A 28 7.40 12.51 -2.50
CA GLN A 28 8.54 12.95 -3.31
C GLN A 28 8.29 12.66 -4.80
N LYS A 29 8.99 13.36 -5.71
CA LYS A 29 8.89 13.16 -7.17
C LYS A 29 10.24 12.99 -7.90
N ASN A 30 11.36 12.95 -7.18
CA ASN A 30 12.71 12.98 -7.77
C ASN A 30 13.29 11.59 -7.98
N VAL A 31 13.07 10.66 -7.05
CA VAL A 31 13.62 9.29 -7.14
C VAL A 31 12.56 8.40 -7.76
N LEU A 32 12.83 7.92 -8.96
CA LEU A 32 11.89 7.17 -9.78
C LEU A 32 12.34 5.72 -9.98
N VAL A 33 11.37 4.80 -10.03
CA VAL A 33 11.53 3.45 -10.57
C VAL A 33 10.44 3.23 -11.60
N ASN A 34 10.79 2.78 -12.81
CA ASN A 34 9.87 2.71 -13.95
C ASN A 34 9.12 4.02 -14.20
N ALA A 35 9.84 5.15 -14.13
CA ALA A 35 9.31 6.52 -14.23
C ALA A 35 8.22 6.88 -13.20
N GLN A 36 8.05 6.09 -12.13
CA GLN A 36 7.11 6.35 -11.05
C GLN A 36 7.86 6.66 -9.75
N PRO A 37 7.46 7.67 -8.97
CA PRO A 37 8.18 8.03 -7.74
C PRO A 37 8.19 6.90 -6.72
N VAL A 38 9.35 6.61 -6.12
CA VAL A 38 9.49 5.64 -5.02
C VAL A 38 8.68 6.09 -3.82
N ALA A 39 7.90 5.19 -3.24
CA ALA A 39 7.14 5.45 -2.04
C ALA A 39 8.03 5.37 -0.79
N THR A 40 7.84 6.30 0.14
CA THR A 40 8.53 6.32 1.43
C THR A 40 7.54 6.14 2.57
N LEU A 41 8.04 6.04 3.81
CA LEU A 41 7.20 5.99 5.00
C LEU A 41 6.23 7.19 5.13
N LYS A 42 6.53 8.34 4.50
CA LYS A 42 5.64 9.51 4.48
C LYS A 42 4.62 9.49 3.34
N SER A 43 4.72 8.56 2.38
CA SER A 43 3.72 8.41 1.33
C SER A 43 2.34 8.07 1.93
N LYS A 44 1.29 8.62 1.33
CA LYS A 44 -0.09 8.31 1.73
C LYS A 44 -0.63 7.17 0.86
N LEU A 45 -1.08 6.09 1.47
CA LEU A 45 -1.75 4.99 0.76
C LEU A 45 -3.25 5.06 1.07
N THR A 46 -4.03 5.40 0.06
CA THR A 46 -5.46 5.71 0.18
C THR A 46 -6.30 4.69 -0.57
N VAL A 47 -7.41 4.28 0.03
CA VAL A 47 -8.38 3.36 -0.57
C VAL A 47 -9.67 4.14 -0.84
N ALA A 48 -10.22 4.00 -2.03
CA ALA A 48 -11.45 4.68 -2.43
C ALA A 48 -12.48 3.68 -2.95
N GLY A 49 -13.76 3.91 -2.60
CA GLY A 49 -14.87 3.11 -3.12
C GLY A 49 -14.95 1.69 -2.58
N CYS A 50 -14.44 1.42 -1.36
CA CYS A 50 -14.57 0.12 -0.72
C CYS A 50 -16.03 -0.14 -0.27
N PRO A 51 -16.76 -1.11 -0.85
CA PRO A 51 -18.15 -1.38 -0.48
C PRO A 51 -18.27 -2.26 0.77
N PHE A 52 -17.15 -2.48 1.50
CA PHE A 52 -17.13 -3.43 2.60
C PHE A 52 -18.09 -3.01 3.71
N GLN A 53 -18.89 -3.98 4.14
CA GLN A 53 -19.84 -3.85 5.23
C GLN A 53 -19.73 -5.08 6.11
N ILE A 54 -19.96 -4.88 7.40
CA ILE A 54 -20.13 -5.97 8.37
C ILE A 54 -21.61 -6.13 8.69
N PRO A 55 -22.09 -7.34 9.03
CA PRO A 55 -23.49 -7.57 9.42
C PRO A 55 -23.64 -7.67 10.96
N PRO A 56 -23.69 -6.55 11.71
CA PRO A 56 -24.04 -6.58 13.13
C PRO A 56 -25.57 -6.76 13.30
N PRO A 57 -26.05 -7.10 14.52
CA PRO A 57 -27.47 -7.36 14.78
C PRO A 57 -28.42 -6.20 14.43
N ALA A 58 -27.94 -4.96 14.42
CA ALA A 58 -28.72 -3.75 14.13
C ALA A 58 -28.85 -3.42 12.62
N GLY A 59 -28.36 -4.28 11.73
CA GLY A 59 -28.34 -4.06 10.27
C GLY A 59 -26.93 -3.80 9.72
N PRO A 60 -26.73 -3.78 8.39
CA PRO A 60 -25.41 -3.66 7.78
C PRO A 60 -24.72 -2.35 8.17
N LYS A 61 -23.52 -2.44 8.74
CA LYS A 61 -22.66 -1.29 9.06
C LYS A 61 -21.58 -1.16 8.00
N LEU A 62 -21.59 -0.04 7.27
CA LEU A 62 -20.53 0.30 6.33
C LEU A 62 -19.20 0.42 7.07
N GLN A 63 -18.20 -0.30 6.59
CA GLN A 63 -16.84 -0.31 7.11
C GLN A 63 -15.85 -0.17 5.95
N PRO A 64 -15.94 0.87 5.12
CA PRO A 64 -15.05 1.00 3.96
C PRO A 64 -13.59 1.12 4.42
N CYS A 65 -12.70 0.36 3.78
CA CYS A 65 -11.27 0.67 3.86
C CYS A 65 -11.03 2.08 3.31
N VAL A 66 -10.24 2.90 4.00
CA VAL A 66 -9.87 4.26 3.55
C VAL A 66 -8.38 4.47 3.45
N THR A 67 -7.59 3.71 4.20
CA THR A 67 -6.13 3.82 4.20
C THR A 67 -5.48 2.45 4.23
N VAL A 68 -4.20 2.42 3.83
CA VAL A 68 -3.33 1.27 4.08
C VAL A 68 -2.13 1.76 4.88
N GLN A 69 -1.89 1.14 6.03
CA GLN A 69 -0.68 1.36 6.81
C GLN A 69 0.37 0.35 6.39
N TRP A 70 1.42 0.80 5.69
CA TRP A 70 2.52 -0.07 5.28
C TRP A 70 3.52 -0.24 6.43
N VAL A 71 4.01 -1.46 6.64
CA VAL A 71 4.91 -1.78 7.76
C VAL A 71 6.30 -2.24 7.32
N MET A 72 6.45 -2.76 6.11
CA MET A 72 7.76 -3.17 5.62
C MET A 72 8.50 -1.99 4.98
N VAL A 73 9.46 -1.46 5.72
CA VAL A 73 10.35 -0.37 5.31
C VAL A 73 11.79 -0.85 5.18
N SER A 74 12.56 -0.14 4.36
CA SER A 74 14.00 -0.30 4.26
C SER A 74 14.70 0.23 5.50
N THR A 75 15.77 -0.43 5.94
CA THR A 75 16.64 0.09 7.01
C THR A 75 17.92 0.72 6.49
N ARG A 76 18.17 0.66 5.18
CA ARG A 76 19.41 1.13 4.55
C ARG A 76 19.20 2.12 3.41
N VAL A 77 18.06 2.07 2.73
CA VAL A 77 17.71 2.91 1.60
C VAL A 77 16.73 3.98 2.04
N PHE A 78 17.17 5.23 1.93
CA PHE A 78 16.40 6.41 2.28
C PHE A 78 16.28 7.32 1.08
N VAL A 79 15.11 7.96 0.94
CA VAL A 79 14.86 9.03 -0.02
C VAL A 79 14.43 10.25 0.77
N ASN A 80 15.13 11.37 0.60
CA ASN A 80 14.89 12.60 1.38
C ASN A 80 14.86 12.37 2.90
N GLY A 81 15.73 11.47 3.40
CA GLY A 81 15.80 11.11 4.81
C GLY A 81 14.62 10.25 5.32
N GLN A 82 13.74 9.76 4.44
CA GLN A 82 12.66 8.84 4.78
C GLN A 82 12.97 7.43 4.30
N PRO A 83 12.74 6.38 5.12
CA PRO A 83 12.83 4.99 4.68
C PRO A 83 11.94 4.73 3.47
N VAL A 84 12.45 4.04 2.45
CA VAL A 84 11.61 3.58 1.32
C VAL A 84 10.72 2.41 1.75
N LEU A 85 9.52 2.32 1.17
CA LEU A 85 8.63 1.17 1.37
C LEU A 85 9.09 -0.01 0.51
N LEU A 86 9.03 -1.21 1.07
CA LEU A 86 9.44 -2.45 0.39
C LEU A 86 8.27 -3.42 0.29
N GLN A 87 8.21 -4.15 -0.81
CA GLN A 87 7.30 -5.27 -1.05
C GLN A 87 8.10 -6.57 -1.15
N PRO A 88 7.73 -7.66 -0.44
CA PRO A 88 8.43 -8.93 -0.52
C PRO A 88 8.40 -9.52 -1.93
N LEU A 89 9.42 -10.32 -2.25
CA LEU A 89 9.46 -11.08 -3.50
C LEU A 89 8.33 -12.14 -3.50
N PRO A 90 7.71 -12.43 -4.67
CA PRO A 90 8.06 -11.99 -6.02
C PRO A 90 7.44 -10.64 -6.45
N GLY A 91 6.93 -9.83 -5.52
CA GLY A 91 6.32 -8.52 -5.78
C GLY A 91 4.80 -8.56 -5.87
N LYS A 92 4.25 -9.48 -6.66
CA LYS A 92 2.80 -9.73 -6.72
C LYS A 92 2.36 -10.61 -5.56
N GLY A 93 1.23 -10.28 -4.93
CA GLY A 93 0.62 -11.07 -3.87
C GLY A 93 0.25 -10.23 -2.66
N THR A 94 0.30 -10.85 -1.48
CA THR A 94 0.00 -10.18 -0.21
C THR A 94 1.01 -9.07 0.05
N GLY A 95 0.52 -7.85 0.25
CA GLY A 95 1.33 -6.70 0.58
C GLY A 95 1.67 -6.65 2.07
N SER A 96 2.78 -6.00 2.41
CA SER A 96 3.23 -5.84 3.79
C SER A 96 2.62 -4.63 4.48
N GLY A 97 1.31 -4.46 4.33
CA GLY A 97 0.54 -3.40 4.96
C GLY A 97 -0.76 -3.91 5.56
N ILE A 98 -1.51 -3.01 6.17
CA ILE A 98 -2.81 -3.30 6.79
C ILE A 98 -3.82 -2.28 6.25
N CYS A 99 -4.86 -2.75 5.58
CA CYS A 99 -6.00 -1.93 5.21
C CYS A 99 -6.77 -1.55 6.47
N GLN A 100 -7.10 -0.28 6.64
CA GLN A 100 -7.84 0.25 7.79
C GLN A 100 -9.17 0.85 7.34
N SER A 101 -10.20 0.61 8.16
CA SER A 101 -11.52 1.22 7.96
C SER A 101 -11.53 2.70 8.35
N VAL A 102 -12.67 3.37 8.10
CA VAL A 102 -12.95 4.73 8.60
C VAL A 102 -12.87 4.86 10.13
N GLU A 103 -13.00 3.76 10.87
CA GLU A 103 -12.91 3.69 12.35
C GLU A 103 -11.56 3.12 12.81
N PRO A 104 -10.48 3.37 12.05
CA PRO A 104 -9.20 2.68 12.11
C PRO A 104 -9.18 1.18 12.44
N ILE A 105 -10.20 0.43 12.02
CA ILE A 105 -10.27 -1.02 12.28
C ILE A 105 -9.45 -1.78 11.22
N PRO A 106 -8.50 -2.67 11.61
CA PRO A 106 -7.77 -3.52 10.67
C PRO A 106 -8.69 -4.45 9.87
N GLN A 107 -8.49 -4.49 8.54
CA GLN A 107 -9.31 -5.26 7.60
C GLN A 107 -8.49 -6.21 6.70
N GLY A 108 -7.28 -6.56 7.16
CA GLY A 108 -6.39 -7.47 6.46
C GLY A 108 -5.39 -6.75 5.54
N ALA A 109 -4.52 -7.53 4.92
CA ALA A 109 -3.44 -7.02 4.09
C ALA A 109 -3.93 -6.58 2.70
N PRO A 110 -3.34 -5.55 2.08
CA PRO A 110 -3.60 -5.24 0.68
C PRO A 110 -3.04 -6.34 -0.24
N ILE A 111 -3.52 -6.39 -1.47
CA ILE A 111 -3.04 -7.27 -2.54
C ILE A 111 -2.34 -6.38 -3.58
N VAL A 112 -1.03 -6.59 -3.75
CA VAL A 112 -0.24 -5.99 -4.82
C VAL A 112 -0.44 -6.82 -6.08
N LYS A 113 -1.02 -6.21 -7.12
CA LYS A 113 -1.31 -6.86 -8.40
C LYS A 113 -0.21 -6.66 -9.42
N MET A 114 0.41 -5.49 -9.42
CA MET A 114 1.48 -5.10 -10.33
C MET A 114 2.60 -4.45 -9.54
N MET A 115 3.84 -4.75 -9.91
CA MET A 115 5.02 -4.28 -9.21
C MET A 115 6.20 -4.26 -10.19
N GLN A 116 7.10 -3.29 -10.08
CA GLN A 116 8.40 -3.38 -10.73
C GLN A 116 9.18 -4.60 -10.19
N THR A 117 9.93 -5.29 -11.04
CA THR A 117 10.63 -6.55 -10.67
C THR A 117 12.15 -6.42 -10.68
N ARG A 118 12.69 -5.21 -10.84
CA ARG A 118 14.12 -4.97 -11.09
C ARG A 118 14.87 -4.41 -9.89
N VAL A 119 14.25 -3.52 -9.12
CA VAL A 119 14.94 -2.73 -8.08
C VAL A 119 14.62 -3.29 -6.71
N ILE A 120 15.61 -3.91 -6.08
CA ILE A 120 15.51 -4.52 -4.74
C ILE A 120 16.32 -3.66 -3.75
N GLY A 121 15.75 -3.41 -2.57
CA GLY A 121 16.38 -2.71 -1.45
C GLY A 121 16.38 -3.58 -0.18
N THR A 122 17.03 -3.11 0.89
CA THR A 122 17.20 -3.83 2.17
C THR A 122 16.80 -3.03 3.40
#